data_AF-A0A034WKX9-F1
#
_entry.id   AF-A0A034WKX9-F1
#
_cell.length_a   1.000
_cell.length_b   1.000
_cell.length_c   1.000
_cell.angle_alpha   90.00
_cell.angle_beta   90.00
_cell.angle_gamma   90.00
#
_symmetry.space_group_name_H-M   'P 1'
#
loop_
_entity.id
_entity.type
_entity.pdbx_description
1 polymer ?
#
loop_
_entity_poly.entity_id
_entity_poly.type
_entity_poly.pdbx_seq_one_letter_code
_entity_poly.pdbx_strand_id
1 'polypeptide(L)'
;GLSEEELQTRLLEEVDIAFDELSNQNHYKKEEDPKFFKSVKTGRGPLIEGWRSMDEPIMCSYKLVNASFEVWGLQTKVEDFIQRSIRDVLLLGHRQAFTWIDEWYGMTLADVRAFERQKQAETNEKLKATDDN
;
A
#
# COMPACT_ATOMS: atom_id res chain seq x y z
N GLY A 1 16.79 2.60 -16.57
CA GLY A 1 15.89 3.76 -16.38
C GLY A 1 14.97 3.83 -17.56
N LEU A 2 13.87 4.57 -17.45
CA LEU A 2 12.97 4.84 -18.57
C LEU A 2 13.69 5.59 -19.69
N SER A 3 13.28 5.37 -20.92
CA SER A 3 13.64 6.20 -22.07
C SER A 3 13.03 7.61 -21.97
N GLU A 4 13.52 8.55 -22.76
CA GLU A 4 12.97 9.92 -22.79
C GLU A 4 11.48 9.90 -23.18
N GLU A 5 11.07 9.07 -24.14
CA GLU A 5 9.69 8.95 -24.57
C GLU A 5 8.77 8.41 -23.46
N GLU A 6 9.21 7.37 -22.73
CA GLU A 6 8.50 6.85 -21.57
C GLU A 6 8.43 7.89 -20.44
N LEU A 7 9.48 8.71 -20.26
CA LEU A 7 9.49 9.78 -19.26
C LEU A 7 8.50 10.90 -19.57
N GLN A 8 8.26 11.20 -20.85
CA GLN A 8 7.31 12.23 -21.28
C GLN A 8 5.86 11.76 -21.22
N THR A 9 5.62 10.46 -21.43
CA THR A 9 4.26 9.89 -21.47
C THR A 9 3.78 9.35 -20.12
N ARG A 10 4.67 9.12 -19.16
CA ARG A 10 4.28 8.66 -17.82
C ARG A 10 3.40 9.69 -17.09
N LEU A 11 2.52 9.18 -16.25
CA LEU A 11 1.87 9.96 -15.19
C LEU A 11 2.75 9.92 -13.93
N LEU A 12 2.96 11.06 -13.28
CA LEU A 12 3.50 11.10 -11.91
C LEU A 12 2.35 11.26 -10.94
N GLU A 13 2.24 10.34 -9.99
CA GLU A 13 1.28 10.45 -8.90
C GLU A 13 1.98 10.32 -7.56
N GLU A 14 1.78 11.30 -6.70
CA GLU A 14 2.23 11.27 -5.31
C GLU A 14 1.10 10.77 -4.43
N VAL A 15 1.36 9.73 -3.65
CA VAL A 15 0.37 9.16 -2.72
C VAL A 15 0.58 9.76 -1.33
N ASP A 16 -0.47 10.35 -0.76
CA ASP A 16 -0.50 10.82 0.63
C ASP A 16 -1.22 9.83 1.53
N ILE A 17 -0.44 9.07 2.31
CA ILE A 17 -1.02 8.10 3.24
C ILE A 17 -1.91 8.75 4.31
N ALA A 18 -1.73 10.02 4.66
CA ALA A 18 -2.55 10.68 5.67
C ALA A 18 -3.79 11.35 5.06
N PHE A 19 -3.63 12.02 3.93
CA PHE A 19 -4.63 12.97 3.41
C PHE A 19 -5.30 12.56 2.10
N ASP A 20 -4.80 11.55 1.36
CA ASP A 20 -5.56 11.04 0.22
C ASP A 20 -6.80 10.27 0.68
N GLU A 21 -7.88 10.41 -0.08
CA GLU A 21 -9.12 9.68 0.16
C GLU A 21 -9.03 8.25 -0.38
N LEU A 22 -9.60 7.30 0.36
CA LEU A 22 -9.82 5.94 -0.14
C LEU A 22 -10.96 5.95 -1.15
N SER A 23 -10.75 5.34 -2.32
CA SER A 23 -11.78 5.21 -3.36
C SER A 23 -13.02 4.45 -2.86
N ASN A 24 -12.81 3.46 -1.99
CA ASN A 24 -13.87 2.66 -1.37
C ASN A 24 -13.88 2.89 0.14
N GLN A 25 -14.89 3.63 0.61
CA GLN A 25 -15.07 3.99 2.01
C GLN A 25 -15.28 2.78 2.94
N ASN A 26 -15.69 1.61 2.41
CA ASN A 26 -15.80 0.39 3.21
C ASN A 26 -14.44 -0.14 3.71
N HIS A 27 -13.33 0.33 3.12
CA HIS A 27 -11.98 0.01 3.60
C HIS A 27 -11.49 0.95 4.69
N TYR A 28 -12.18 2.06 4.95
CA TYR A 28 -11.76 3.00 5.98
C TYR A 28 -11.97 2.40 7.38
N LYS A 29 -10.90 2.43 8.18
CA LYS A 29 -10.94 2.13 9.61
C LYS A 29 -10.17 3.21 10.36
N LYS A 30 -10.72 3.71 11.45
CA LYS A 30 -10.13 4.82 12.21
C LYS A 30 -8.77 4.43 12.83
N GLU A 31 -8.65 3.18 13.25
CA GLU A 31 -7.44 2.56 13.77
C GLU A 31 -6.33 2.40 12.73
N GLU A 32 -6.66 2.40 11.44
CA GLU A 32 -5.73 2.35 10.31
C GLU A 32 -5.57 3.74 9.64
N ASP A 33 -5.98 4.82 10.32
CA ASP A 33 -5.81 6.19 9.85
C ASP A 33 -4.56 6.84 10.47
N PRO A 34 -3.52 7.18 9.66
CA PRO A 34 -2.31 7.84 10.15
C PRO A 34 -2.55 9.17 10.85
N LYS A 35 -3.67 9.85 10.60
CA LYS A 35 -4.04 11.11 11.29
C LYS A 35 -4.42 10.90 12.76
N PHE A 36 -4.79 9.67 13.14
CA PHE A 36 -5.22 9.35 14.50
C PHE A 36 -4.29 8.35 15.21
N PHE A 37 -3.38 7.73 14.46
CA PHE A 37 -2.44 6.74 14.99
C PHE A 37 -1.16 7.39 15.54
N LYS A 38 -0.73 6.96 16.73
CA LYS A 38 0.60 7.26 17.28
C LYS A 38 1.23 5.99 17.81
N SER A 39 2.42 5.68 17.30
CA SER A 39 3.19 4.50 17.71
C SER A 39 3.64 4.61 19.16
N VAL A 40 3.42 3.56 19.95
CA VAL A 40 3.92 3.49 21.33
C VAL A 40 5.38 3.08 21.38
N LYS A 41 5.89 2.33 20.39
CA LYS A 41 7.29 1.88 20.35
C LYS A 41 8.24 2.95 19.82
N THR A 42 7.79 3.76 18.85
CA THR A 42 8.65 4.71 18.13
C THR A 42 8.28 6.17 18.36
N GLY A 43 7.07 6.45 18.87
CA GLY A 43 6.56 7.81 19.05
C GLY A 43 6.12 8.51 17.77
N ARG A 44 6.25 7.87 16.59
CA ARG A 44 5.84 8.44 15.29
C ARG A 44 4.33 8.61 15.19
N GLY A 45 3.92 9.67 14.48
CA GLY A 45 2.53 10.06 14.35
C GLY A 45 1.98 10.78 15.60
N PRO A 46 0.73 11.29 15.54
CA PRO A 46 -0.13 11.31 14.36
C PRO A 46 0.41 12.20 13.24
N LEU A 47 0.14 11.82 11.99
CA LEU A 47 0.55 12.60 10.82
C LEU A 47 -0.40 13.79 10.65
N ILE A 48 0.15 15.00 10.67
CA ILE A 48 -0.59 16.26 10.49
C ILE A 48 -0.25 16.91 9.14
N GLU A 49 -0.93 18.00 8.80
CA GLU A 49 -0.63 18.74 7.57
C GLU A 49 0.86 19.17 7.57
N GLY A 50 1.55 18.94 6.45
CA GLY A 50 2.98 19.18 6.33
C GLY A 50 3.88 18.07 6.90
N TRP A 51 3.35 16.92 7.34
CA TRP A 51 4.14 15.83 7.93
C TRP A 51 5.39 15.44 7.13
N ARG A 52 5.32 15.48 5.79
CA ARG A 52 6.45 15.14 4.90
C ARG A 52 7.72 15.96 5.13
N SER A 53 7.61 17.19 5.65
CA SER A 53 8.76 18.06 5.95
C SER A 53 9.12 18.12 7.44
N MET A 54 8.29 17.53 8.31
CA MET A 54 8.44 17.62 9.77
C MET A 54 8.80 16.29 10.44
N ASP A 55 8.36 15.17 9.88
CA ASP A 55 8.57 13.84 10.45
C ASP A 55 9.89 13.22 9.97
N GLU A 56 10.64 12.66 10.92
CA GLU A 56 11.87 11.92 10.66
C GLU A 56 11.89 10.56 11.39
N PRO A 57 12.53 9.54 10.81
CA PRO A 57 13.07 9.49 9.46
C PRO A 57 11.99 9.31 8.38
N ILE A 58 12.23 9.85 7.19
CA ILE A 58 11.38 9.68 6.00
C ILE A 58 12.09 8.87 4.92
N MET A 59 11.32 8.12 4.14
CA MET A 59 11.77 7.47 2.91
C MET A 59 10.71 7.63 1.83
N CYS A 60 11.10 7.46 0.57
CA CYS A 60 10.19 7.44 -0.56
C CYS A 60 10.42 6.17 -1.37
N SER A 61 9.33 5.46 -1.72
CA SER A 61 9.39 4.35 -2.66
C SER A 61 8.81 4.78 -4.01
N TYR A 62 9.63 4.72 -5.05
CA TYR A 62 9.20 4.96 -6.43
C TYR A 62 8.73 3.65 -7.05
N LYS A 63 7.44 3.53 -7.34
CA LYS A 63 6.83 2.34 -7.93
C LYS A 63 6.40 2.64 -9.36
N LEU A 64 7.20 2.18 -10.32
CA LEU A 64 6.86 2.26 -11.73
C LEU A 64 5.83 1.17 -12.06
N VAL A 65 4.69 1.58 -12.64
CA VAL A 65 3.57 0.69 -12.94
C VAL A 65 3.24 0.75 -14.43
N ASN A 66 3.50 -0.35 -15.13
CA ASN A 66 3.13 -0.52 -16.53
C ASN A 66 1.98 -1.53 -16.61
N ALA A 67 0.89 -1.15 -17.25
CA ALA A 67 -0.25 -2.02 -17.53
C ALA A 67 -0.44 -2.12 -19.05
N SER A 68 -0.66 -3.33 -19.56
CA SER A 68 -0.98 -3.57 -20.96
C SER A 68 -2.14 -4.55 -21.05
N PHE A 69 -3.15 -4.21 -21.85
CA PHE A 69 -4.32 -5.04 -22.07
C PHE A 69 -4.79 -4.97 -23.53
N GLU A 70 -4.27 -5.87 -24.37
CA GLU A 70 -4.48 -5.84 -25.83
C GLU A 70 -5.78 -6.52 -26.28
N VAL A 71 -6.92 -6.01 -25.81
CA VAL A 71 -8.25 -6.47 -26.24
C VAL A 71 -9.01 -5.36 -26.93
N TRP A 72 -9.44 -5.63 -28.17
CA TRP A 72 -10.16 -4.67 -29.00
C TRP A 72 -11.44 -4.19 -28.29
N GLY A 73 -11.60 -2.86 -28.24
CA GLY A 73 -12.74 -2.20 -27.59
C GLY A 73 -12.69 -2.14 -26.06
N LEU A 74 -11.68 -2.75 -25.40
CA LEU A 74 -11.57 -2.78 -23.93
C LEU A 74 -10.26 -2.23 -23.38
N GLN A 75 -9.20 -2.12 -24.20
CA GLN A 75 -7.84 -1.73 -23.78
C GLN A 75 -7.81 -0.57 -22.77
N THR A 76 -8.15 0.64 -23.20
CA THR A 76 -8.05 1.85 -22.37
C THR A 76 -8.82 1.73 -21.06
N LYS A 77 -10.07 1.24 -21.12
CA LYS A 77 -10.92 1.12 -19.93
C LYS A 77 -10.33 0.17 -18.89
N VAL A 78 -9.72 -0.93 -19.33
CA VAL A 78 -9.12 -1.94 -18.45
C VAL A 78 -7.76 -1.47 -17.93
N GLU A 79 -6.91 -0.87 -18.77
CA GLU A 79 -5.63 -0.31 -18.35
C GLU A 79 -5.82 0.80 -17.30
N ASP A 80 -6.78 1.71 -17.52
CA ASP A 80 -7.12 2.76 -16.54
C ASP A 80 -7.65 2.16 -15.24
N PHE A 81 -8.43 1.08 -15.32
CA PHE A 81 -8.92 0.38 -14.14
C PHE A 81 -7.77 -0.23 -13.34
N ILE A 82 -6.82 -0.90 -14.01
CA ILE A 82 -5.64 -1.47 -13.36
C ILE A 82 -4.84 -0.39 -12.65
N GLN A 83 -4.59 0.76 -13.30
CA GLN A 83 -3.83 1.86 -12.70
C GLN A 83 -4.52 2.38 -11.43
N ARG A 84 -5.83 2.63 -11.47
CA ARG A 84 -6.61 3.04 -10.28
C ARG A 84 -6.58 1.99 -9.17
N SER A 85 -6.77 0.72 -9.51
CA SER A 85 -6.72 -0.37 -8.52
C SER A 85 -5.35 -0.48 -7.86
N ILE A 86 -4.26 -0.31 -8.62
CA ILE A 86 -2.90 -0.33 -8.06
C ILE A 86 -2.71 0.86 -7.13
N ARG A 87 -3.13 2.07 -7.53
CA ARG A 87 -3.09 3.25 -6.65
C ARG A 87 -3.82 3.01 -5.33
N ASP A 88 -5.02 2.43 -5.38
CA ASP A 88 -5.82 2.14 -4.18
C ASP A 88 -5.14 1.14 -3.25
N VAL A 89 -4.58 0.06 -3.81
CA VAL A 89 -3.81 -0.95 -3.06
C VAL A 89 -2.59 -0.31 -2.41
N LEU A 90 -1.89 0.58 -3.13
CA LEU A 90 -0.72 1.26 -2.59
C LEU A 90 -1.10 2.22 -1.47
N LEU A 91 -2.14 3.04 -1.63
CA LEU A 91 -2.60 3.94 -0.58
C LEU A 91 -3.00 3.17 0.68
N LEU A 92 -3.91 2.19 0.56
CA LEU A 92 -4.39 1.42 1.70
C LEU A 92 -3.26 0.64 2.37
N GLY A 93 -2.42 -0.04 1.59
CA GLY A 93 -1.32 -0.84 2.11
C GLY A 93 -0.27 -0.02 2.86
N HIS A 94 0.06 1.19 2.40
CA HIS A 94 1.04 2.04 3.13
C HIS A 94 0.43 2.72 4.35
N ARG A 95 -0.88 3.03 4.35
CA ARG A 95 -1.61 3.43 5.56
C ARG A 95 -1.48 2.37 6.64
N GLN A 96 -1.84 1.14 6.30
CA GLN A 96 -1.76 -0.01 7.20
C GLN A 96 -0.32 -0.28 7.67
N ALA A 97 0.66 -0.26 6.75
CA ALA A 97 2.06 -0.46 7.12
C ALA A 97 2.54 0.58 8.15
N PHE A 98 2.12 1.84 8.04
CA PHE A 98 2.43 2.87 9.02
C PHE A 98 1.71 2.65 10.35
N THR A 99 0.39 2.40 10.33
CA THR A 99 -0.40 2.22 11.56
C THR A 99 -0.12 0.90 12.28
N TRP A 100 0.49 -0.08 11.61
CA TRP A 100 0.92 -1.34 12.20
C TRP A 100 2.42 -1.33 12.56
N ILE A 101 3.07 -0.17 12.58
CA ILE A 101 4.50 -0.07 12.93
C ILE A 101 4.83 -0.74 14.26
N ASP A 102 3.95 -0.67 15.24
CA ASP A 102 4.20 -1.32 16.53
C ASP A 102 4.20 -2.85 16.45
N GLU A 103 3.62 -3.44 15.42
CA GLU A 103 3.61 -4.89 15.21
C GLU A 103 4.93 -5.39 14.62
N TRP A 104 5.49 -4.66 13.64
CA TRP A 104 6.69 -5.09 12.92
C TRP A 104 7.99 -4.41 13.39
N TYR A 105 7.91 -3.27 14.09
CA TYR A 105 9.09 -2.57 14.59
C TYR A 105 9.84 -3.43 15.61
N GLY A 106 11.10 -3.73 15.30
CA GLY A 106 11.98 -4.60 16.08
C GLY A 106 12.03 -6.05 15.61
N MET A 107 11.23 -6.45 14.61
CA MET A 107 11.34 -7.78 14.02
C MET A 107 12.69 -7.98 13.33
N THR A 108 13.30 -9.14 13.55
CA THR A 108 14.46 -9.58 12.78
C THR A 108 14.00 -10.19 11.45
N LEU A 109 14.92 -10.34 10.49
CA LEU A 109 14.62 -11.07 9.25
C LEU A 109 14.18 -12.52 9.50
N ALA A 110 14.64 -13.14 10.59
CA ALA A 110 14.21 -14.48 10.96
C ALA A 110 12.73 -14.50 11.41
N ASP A 111 12.31 -13.49 12.17
CA ASP A 111 10.91 -13.32 12.59
C ASP A 111 10.01 -13.09 11.38
N VAL A 112 10.43 -12.24 10.44
CA VAL A 112 9.69 -11.98 9.20
C VAL A 112 9.49 -13.29 8.42
N ARG A 113 10.55 -14.09 8.23
CA ARG A 113 10.45 -15.38 7.54
C ARG A 113 9.55 -16.38 8.26
N ALA A 114 9.53 -16.35 9.60
CA ALA A 114 8.64 -17.21 10.38
C ALA A 114 7.17 -16.80 10.20
N PHE A 115 6.91 -15.49 10.24
CA PHE A 115 5.59 -14.92 9.99
C PHE A 115 5.08 -15.26 8.57
N GLU A 116 5.92 -15.11 7.54
CA GLU A 116 5.58 -15.47 6.16
C GLU A 116 5.15 -16.94 6.04
N ARG A 117 5.90 -17.87 6.65
CA ARG A 117 5.57 -19.31 6.64
C ARG A 117 4.23 -19.58 7.33
N GLN A 118 4.00 -18.94 8.48
CA GLN A 118 2.73 -19.08 9.21
C GLN A 118 1.56 -18.57 8.37
N LYS A 119 1.67 -17.37 7.80
CA LYS A 119 0.61 -16.78 6.96
C LYS A 119 0.35 -17.56 5.68
N GLN A 120 1.38 -18.14 5.08
CA GLN A 120 1.23 -19.05 3.95
C GLN A 120 0.42 -20.30 4.34
N ALA A 121 0.72 -20.92 5.49
CA ALA A 121 -0.02 -22.09 5.98
C ALA A 121 -1.49 -21.74 6.29
N GLU A 122 -1.74 -20.67 7.04
CA GLU A 122 -3.10 -20.20 7.37
C GLU A 122 -3.93 -19.90 6.11
N THR A 123 -3.31 -19.31 5.09
CA THR A 123 -3.98 -19.02 3.81
C THR A 123 -4.36 -20.31 3.09
N ASN A 124 -3.45 -21.28 3.02
CA ASN A 124 -3.70 -22.56 2.38
C ASN A 124 -4.82 -23.36 3.07
N GLU A 125 -4.91 -23.30 4.39
CA GLU A 125 -5.99 -23.95 5.15
C GLU A 125 -7.36 -23.33 4.86
N LYS A 126 -7.44 -21.99 4.81
CA LYS A 126 -8.69 -21.28 4.50
C LYS A 126 -9.20 -21.58 3.09
N LEU A 127 -8.31 -21.67 2.11
CA LEU A 127 -8.69 -21.98 0.73
C LEU A 127 -9.27 -23.40 0.64
N LYS A 128 -8.63 -24.39 1.27
CA LYS A 128 -9.16 -25.76 1.33
C LYS A 128 -10.54 -25.83 2.00
N ALA A 129 -10.73 -25.12 3.11
CA ALA A 129 -12.02 -25.06 3.79
C ALA A 129 -13.13 -24.35 2.99
N THR A 130 -12.75 -23.55 1.98
CA THR A 130 -13.70 -22.90 1.06
C THR A 130 -14.06 -23.83 -0.10
N ASP A 131 -13.14 -24.70 -0.54
CA ASP A 131 -13.39 -25.71 -1.56
C ASP A 131 -14.26 -26.89 -1.05
N ASP A 132 -14.25 -27.13 0.27
CA ASP A 132 -15.02 -28.20 0.93
C ASP A 132 -16.47 -27.80 1.33
N ASN A 133 -16.89 -26.54 1.07
CA ASN A 133 -18.23 -26.00 1.36
C ASN A 133 -19.00 -25.63 0.07
#